data_AF-A0A927MYV7-F1
#
_entry.id   AF-A0A927MYV7-F1
#
_cell.length_a   1.000
_cell.length_b   1.000
_cell.length_c   1.000
_cell.angle_alpha   90.00
_cell.angle_beta   90.00
_cell.angle_gamma   90.00
#
_symmetry.space_group_name_H-M   'P 1'
#
loop_
_entity.id
_entity.type
_entity.pdbx_description
1 polymer ?
#
loop_
_entity_poly.entity_id
_entity_poly.type
_entity_poly.pdbx_seq_one_letter_code
_entity_poly.pdbx_strand_id
1 'polypeptide(L)'
;MAFRRMTGLTGRSRASDARTKADALAALGGEGCAVCRIRLDTGKRWFFSYENDSRVDLGLRERLERSFGFCAPHTRQLLDSGAATSWLARWVFADVARSAVRALAAPAPPVPGACPACEATEQGELDAVVTLATGLNEPEVRELLLAGDGFCLTHGRAVLERTGPEAARVIAGMLDERLGKDPVTARDVLIGVDPDVVRRRRGRERLAEGVLTAEESARLARPLGDVDLVLDWPCCPLCAAAQRVEWRYLRWLVGLPAAEAGELRGAATLCTTHLADLTSSRVTTGDMAGVELTEDGLLASVGSVIEHVGGLWRTDLQTFLRKVVDGSSAGASRTAAGDVGRWIRCHLCDLRDAAVERERRLLTLVAADPAYGERLGHAHGVCLRHGLAGELAPAWRHLLAARIGLLSYEVDEAERKAAWEARWEVRGTEMAVWRRAPYLLDGFVLGPVAPGMPEGDGD
;
A
#
# COMPACT_ATOMS: atom_id res chain seq x y z
N MET A 1 -18.53 14.10 -1.94
CA MET A 1 -17.71 15.23 -1.46
C MET A 1 -18.56 16.14 -0.60
N ALA A 2 -18.59 15.91 0.72
CA ALA A 2 -19.28 16.76 1.67
C ALA A 2 -18.31 17.86 2.14
N PHE A 3 -18.61 19.12 1.84
CA PHE A 3 -17.88 20.27 2.36
C PHE A 3 -18.05 20.31 3.88
N ARG A 4 -17.05 19.81 4.62
CA ARG A 4 -16.90 20.04 6.07
C ARG A 4 -16.68 21.54 6.25
N ARG A 5 -17.71 22.26 6.72
CA ARG A 5 -17.57 23.63 7.21
C ARG A 5 -16.59 23.62 8.37
N MET A 6 -15.35 24.05 8.12
CA MET A 6 -14.41 24.44 9.17
C MET A 6 -14.88 25.78 9.75
N THR A 7 -15.81 25.73 10.69
CA THR A 7 -16.13 26.89 11.53
C THR A 7 -14.89 27.25 12.34
N GLY A 8 -14.41 28.47 12.13
CA GLY A 8 -13.23 29.03 12.81
C GLY A 8 -13.44 29.10 14.32
N LEU A 9 -12.90 28.11 15.02
CA LEU A 9 -12.67 28.17 16.47
C LEU A 9 -11.42 29.03 16.70
N THR A 10 -11.62 30.29 17.07
CA THR A 10 -10.57 31.11 17.69
C THR A 10 -10.25 30.54 19.08
N GLY A 11 -9.37 29.54 19.08
CA GLY A 11 -9.11 28.67 20.22
C GLY A 11 -8.34 29.35 21.35
N ARG A 12 -9.02 29.57 22.48
CA ARG A 12 -8.34 29.35 23.77
C ARG A 12 -7.98 27.87 23.82
N SER A 13 -6.70 27.57 24.09
CA SER A 13 -6.26 26.20 24.36
C SER A 13 -7.12 25.66 25.51
N ARG A 14 -8.03 24.74 25.20
CA ARG A 14 -8.85 24.10 26.21
C ARG A 14 -7.91 23.17 26.96
N ALA A 15 -7.73 23.36 28.26
CA ALA A 15 -6.94 22.45 29.08
C ALA A 15 -7.39 21.01 28.79
N SER A 16 -6.43 20.09 28.63
CA SER A 16 -6.76 18.69 28.39
C SER A 16 -7.53 18.17 29.60
N ASP A 17 -8.58 17.39 29.39
CA ASP A 17 -9.24 16.73 30.51
C ASP A 17 -8.36 15.57 31.02
N ALA A 18 -8.57 15.16 32.27
CA ALA A 18 -7.78 14.10 32.90
C ALA A 18 -7.82 12.78 32.10
N ARG A 19 -8.92 12.53 31.37
CA ARG A 19 -9.08 11.37 30.50
C ARG A 19 -8.14 11.44 29.30
N THR A 20 -8.11 12.56 28.58
CA THR A 20 -7.23 12.76 27.43
C THR A 20 -5.76 12.62 27.80
N LYS A 21 -5.37 13.16 28.96
CA LYS A 21 -4.02 12.96 29.51
C LYS A 21 -3.72 11.47 29.76
N ALA A 22 -4.62 10.75 30.43
CA ALA A 22 -4.44 9.33 30.71
C ALA A 22 -4.36 8.48 29.42
N ASP A 23 -5.24 8.75 28.46
CA ASP A 23 -5.27 8.06 27.16
C ASP A 23 -3.98 8.33 26.36
N ALA A 24 -3.45 9.56 26.40
CA ALA A 24 -2.18 9.91 25.76
C ALA A 24 -0.98 9.21 26.42
N LEU A 25 -0.92 9.18 27.75
CA LEU A 25 0.14 8.45 28.48
C LEU A 25 0.09 6.95 28.17
N ALA A 26 -1.10 6.35 28.16
CA ALA A 26 -1.28 4.95 27.80
C ALA A 26 -0.87 4.66 26.35
N ALA A 27 -1.22 5.54 25.40
CA ALA A 27 -0.83 5.39 24.01
C ALA A 27 0.68 5.44 23.79
N LEU A 28 1.40 6.32 24.51
CA LEU A 28 2.86 6.44 24.43
C LEU A 28 3.61 5.25 25.03
N GLY A 29 2.97 4.44 25.88
CA GLY A 29 3.57 3.22 26.42
C GLY A 29 3.87 2.16 25.36
N GLY A 30 5.08 1.62 25.36
CA GLY A 30 5.55 0.55 24.46
C GLY A 30 6.54 1.02 23.38
N GLU A 31 7.08 0.06 22.63
CA GLU A 31 8.14 0.28 21.62
C GLU A 31 7.61 0.78 20.27
N GLY A 32 8.35 1.69 19.65
CA GLY A 32 8.04 2.31 18.36
C GLY A 32 7.02 3.46 18.43
N CYS A 33 6.48 3.83 17.26
CA CYS A 33 5.50 4.91 17.15
C CYS A 33 4.12 4.50 17.71
N ALA A 34 3.63 5.23 18.70
CA ALA A 34 2.33 5.01 19.34
C ALA A 34 1.15 4.92 18.34
N VAL A 35 1.12 5.83 17.37
CA VAL A 35 0.04 5.88 16.37
C VAL A 35 0.13 4.69 15.40
N CYS A 36 1.33 4.29 14.99
CA CYS A 36 1.52 3.07 14.19
C CYS A 36 0.98 1.84 14.95
N ARG A 37 1.32 1.69 16.24
CA ARG A 37 0.82 0.57 17.05
C ARG A 37 -0.69 0.52 17.10
N ILE A 38 -1.34 1.66 17.38
CA ILE A 38 -2.80 1.76 17.44
C ILE A 38 -3.41 1.41 16.08
N ARG A 39 -2.89 1.96 14.97
CA ARG A 39 -3.36 1.63 13.62
C ARG A 39 -3.33 0.12 13.33
N LEU A 40 -2.22 -0.55 13.69
CA LEU A 40 -2.07 -2.00 13.50
C LEU A 40 -3.06 -2.80 14.36
N ASP A 41 -3.21 -2.43 15.62
CA ASP A 41 -4.13 -3.07 16.56
C ASP A 41 -5.59 -2.87 16.11
N THR A 42 -5.97 -1.66 15.69
CA THR A 42 -7.28 -1.38 15.07
C THR A 42 -7.52 -2.27 13.85
N GLY A 43 -6.53 -2.42 12.96
CA GLY A 43 -6.63 -3.31 11.80
C GLY A 43 -6.86 -4.77 12.20
N LYS A 44 -6.11 -5.28 13.18
CA LYS A 44 -6.28 -6.65 13.71
C LYS A 44 -7.66 -6.85 14.32
N ARG A 45 -8.12 -5.94 15.17
CA ARG A 45 -9.45 -5.98 15.80
C ARG A 45 -10.56 -5.90 14.77
N TRP A 46 -10.38 -5.07 13.73
CA TRP A 46 -11.34 -4.95 12.65
C TRP A 46 -11.52 -6.28 11.91
N PHE A 47 -10.43 -6.95 11.50
CA PHE A 47 -10.52 -8.26 10.84
C PHE A 47 -11.10 -9.31 11.76
N PHE A 48 -10.68 -9.34 13.04
CA PHE A 48 -11.27 -10.25 14.02
C PHE A 48 -12.80 -10.06 14.14
N SER A 49 -13.28 -8.82 14.25
CA SER A 49 -14.71 -8.52 14.29
C SER A 49 -15.42 -8.82 12.96
N TYR A 50 -14.75 -8.63 11.82
CA TYR A 50 -15.28 -8.98 10.51
C TYR A 50 -15.53 -10.48 10.38
N GLU A 51 -14.54 -11.30 10.73
CA GLU A 51 -14.59 -12.75 10.63
C GLU A 51 -15.68 -13.36 11.54
N ASN A 52 -15.84 -12.80 12.74
CA ASN A 52 -16.74 -13.36 13.76
C ASN A 52 -18.17 -12.79 13.70
N ASP A 53 -18.31 -11.47 13.54
CA ASP A 53 -19.59 -10.79 13.81
C ASP A 53 -20.14 -10.03 12.61
N SER A 54 -19.33 -9.15 12.02
CA SER A 54 -19.84 -8.11 11.12
C SER A 54 -19.95 -8.53 9.65
N ARG A 55 -19.52 -9.74 9.28
CA ARG A 55 -19.71 -10.24 7.90
C ARG A 55 -21.17 -10.32 7.47
N VAL A 56 -22.11 -10.58 8.39
CA VAL A 56 -23.55 -10.62 8.07
C VAL A 56 -24.23 -9.25 8.14
N ASP A 57 -23.49 -8.20 8.56
CA ASP A 57 -24.02 -6.84 8.63
C ASP A 57 -24.25 -6.28 7.22
N LEU A 58 -25.51 -5.91 6.95
CA LEU A 58 -25.91 -5.40 5.63
C LEU A 58 -25.19 -4.09 5.28
N GLY A 59 -24.97 -3.20 6.26
CA GLY A 59 -24.28 -1.93 6.03
C GLY A 59 -22.81 -2.11 5.65
N LEU A 60 -22.13 -3.09 6.25
CA LEU A 60 -20.76 -3.45 5.87
C LEU A 60 -20.70 -4.09 4.48
N ARG A 61 -21.63 -4.98 4.14
CA ARG A 61 -21.73 -5.54 2.78
C ARG A 61 -21.89 -4.46 1.72
N GLU A 62 -22.81 -3.53 1.93
CA GLU A 62 -23.02 -2.40 1.02
C GLU A 62 -21.77 -1.53 0.87
N ARG A 63 -20.96 -1.38 1.93
CA ARG A 63 -19.66 -0.70 1.84
C ARG A 63 -18.62 -1.51 1.05
N LEU A 64 -18.57 -2.82 1.23
CA LEU A 64 -17.70 -3.71 0.45
C LEU A 64 -18.08 -3.70 -1.03
N GLU A 65 -19.37 -3.79 -1.36
CA GLU A 65 -19.85 -3.74 -2.74
C GLU A 65 -19.51 -2.40 -3.40
N ARG A 66 -19.69 -1.27 -2.69
CA ARG A 66 -19.36 0.07 -3.20
C ARG A 66 -17.86 0.32 -3.36
N SER A 67 -17.03 -0.30 -2.52
CA SER A 67 -15.57 -0.21 -2.63
C SER A 67 -14.97 -1.23 -3.61
N PHE A 68 -15.81 -2.12 -4.16
CA PHE A 68 -15.39 -3.29 -4.93
C PHE A 68 -14.37 -4.15 -4.16
N GLY A 69 -14.63 -4.31 -2.86
CA GLY A 69 -13.88 -5.16 -1.96
C GLY A 69 -12.82 -4.42 -1.15
N PHE A 70 -11.87 -5.19 -0.62
CA PHE A 70 -10.73 -4.64 0.10
C PHE A 70 -9.68 -4.04 -0.86
N CYS A 71 -8.92 -3.08 -0.36
CA CYS A 71 -7.71 -2.61 -1.04
C CYS A 71 -6.64 -3.71 -1.07
N ALA A 72 -5.67 -3.62 -1.98
CA ALA A 72 -4.65 -4.66 -2.12
C ALA A 72 -3.94 -5.09 -0.80
N PRO A 73 -3.52 -4.18 0.09
CA PRO A 73 -2.98 -4.57 1.41
C PRO A 73 -3.96 -5.39 2.25
N HIS A 74 -5.22 -4.96 2.35
CA HIS A 74 -6.24 -5.64 3.16
C HIS A 74 -6.73 -6.94 2.52
N THR A 75 -6.73 -7.05 1.19
CA THR A 75 -6.96 -8.33 0.52
C THR A 75 -5.83 -9.31 0.82
N ARG A 76 -4.55 -8.90 0.80
CA ARG A 76 -3.45 -9.79 1.19
C ARG A 76 -3.52 -10.18 2.67
N GLN A 77 -3.94 -9.27 3.54
CA GLN A 77 -4.21 -9.60 4.94
C GLN A 77 -5.31 -10.66 5.08
N LEU A 78 -6.44 -10.52 4.38
CA LEU A 78 -7.50 -11.53 4.34
C LEU A 78 -6.99 -12.88 3.82
N LEU A 79 -6.15 -12.85 2.78
CA LEU A 79 -5.57 -14.06 2.20
C LEU A 79 -4.60 -14.78 3.15
N ASP A 80 -4.02 -14.07 4.11
CA ASP A 80 -3.12 -14.61 5.13
C ASP A 80 -3.84 -15.08 6.40
N SER A 81 -5.16 -14.89 6.55
CA SER A 81 -5.95 -15.30 7.73
C SER A 81 -6.10 -16.84 7.91
N GLY A 82 -5.35 -17.65 7.15
CA GLY A 82 -5.27 -19.11 7.32
C GLY A 82 -6.50 -19.87 6.81
N ALA A 83 -6.91 -20.93 7.51
CA ALA A 83 -7.98 -21.83 7.05
C ALA A 83 -9.33 -21.13 6.79
N ALA A 84 -9.58 -20.02 7.51
CA ALA A 84 -10.80 -19.23 7.32
C ALA A 84 -10.84 -18.46 5.98
N THR A 85 -9.68 -18.24 5.36
CA THR A 85 -9.56 -17.50 4.10
C THR A 85 -10.38 -18.14 2.98
N SER A 86 -10.37 -19.47 2.84
CA SER A 86 -11.01 -20.13 1.69
C SER A 86 -12.53 -19.90 1.60
N TRP A 87 -13.22 -19.75 2.73
CA TRP A 87 -14.66 -19.50 2.78
C TRP A 87 -14.98 -18.00 2.82
N LEU A 88 -14.24 -17.20 3.60
CA LEU A 88 -14.42 -15.75 3.68
C LEU A 88 -14.12 -15.05 2.36
N ALA A 89 -12.98 -15.39 1.74
CA ALA A 89 -12.56 -14.79 0.48
C ALA A 89 -13.57 -15.09 -0.63
N ARG A 90 -14.11 -16.32 -0.68
CA ARG A 90 -15.16 -16.67 -1.64
C ARG A 90 -16.37 -15.74 -1.51
N TRP A 91 -16.85 -15.53 -0.29
CA TRP A 91 -18.03 -14.72 -0.05
C TRP A 91 -17.80 -13.23 -0.36
N VAL A 92 -16.66 -12.68 0.07
CA VAL A 92 -16.25 -11.32 -0.30
C VAL A 92 -16.17 -11.15 -1.81
N PHE A 93 -15.51 -12.08 -2.51
CA PHE A 93 -15.34 -11.99 -3.95
C PHE A 93 -16.67 -12.21 -4.70
N ALA A 94 -17.64 -12.93 -4.13
CA ALA A 94 -18.98 -13.08 -4.70
C ALA A 94 -19.71 -11.74 -4.73
N ASP A 95 -19.80 -11.07 -3.57
CA ASP A 95 -20.42 -9.74 -3.44
C ASP A 95 -19.74 -8.72 -4.37
N VAL A 96 -18.41 -8.73 -4.40
CA VAL A 96 -17.62 -7.84 -5.24
C VAL A 96 -17.82 -8.12 -6.73
N ALA A 97 -17.78 -9.38 -7.16
CA ALA A 97 -17.96 -9.73 -8.57
C ALA A 97 -19.36 -9.36 -9.06
N ARG A 98 -20.41 -9.62 -8.26
CA ARG A 98 -21.79 -9.20 -8.58
C ARG A 98 -21.91 -7.69 -8.69
N SER A 99 -21.33 -6.94 -7.76
CA SER A 99 -21.29 -5.47 -7.83
C SER A 99 -20.53 -4.98 -9.07
N ALA A 100 -19.41 -5.62 -9.39
CA ALA A 100 -18.57 -5.29 -10.54
C ALA A 100 -19.29 -5.52 -11.88
N VAL A 101 -20.05 -6.61 -12.03
CA VAL A 101 -20.89 -6.85 -13.22
C VAL A 101 -21.89 -5.69 -13.41
N ARG A 102 -22.58 -5.28 -12.34
CA ARG A 102 -23.52 -4.14 -12.40
C ARG A 102 -22.81 -2.84 -12.76
N ALA A 103 -21.63 -2.59 -12.18
CA ALA A 103 -20.84 -1.40 -12.42
C ALA A 103 -20.34 -1.29 -13.86
N LEU A 104 -19.91 -2.41 -14.47
CA LEU A 104 -19.42 -2.46 -15.85
C LEU A 104 -20.56 -2.37 -16.88
N ALA A 105 -21.77 -2.76 -16.51
CA ALA A 105 -22.97 -2.59 -17.34
C ALA A 105 -23.55 -1.17 -17.27
N ALA A 106 -23.16 -0.36 -16.28
CA ALA A 106 -23.65 1.01 -16.15
C ALA A 106 -23.11 1.91 -17.28
N PRO A 107 -23.90 2.90 -17.76
CA PRO A 107 -23.45 3.83 -18.80
C PRO A 107 -22.19 4.61 -18.44
N ALA A 108 -22.02 4.89 -17.14
CA ALA A 108 -20.82 5.49 -16.58
C ALA A 108 -20.32 4.61 -15.43
N PRO A 109 -19.03 4.24 -15.40
CA PRO A 109 -18.48 3.45 -14.31
C PRO A 109 -18.55 4.27 -13.00
N PRO A 110 -19.00 3.66 -11.89
CA PRO A 110 -19.01 4.34 -10.60
C PRO A 110 -17.57 4.55 -10.10
N VAL A 111 -17.38 5.62 -9.34
CA VAL A 111 -16.14 5.83 -8.59
C VAL A 111 -16.12 4.86 -7.40
N PRO A 112 -15.09 3.99 -7.26
CA PRO A 112 -14.98 3.10 -6.11
C PRO A 112 -15.01 3.85 -4.78
N GLY A 113 -15.79 3.36 -3.83
CA GLY A 113 -15.76 3.80 -2.44
C GLY A 113 -14.45 3.42 -1.73
N ALA A 114 -14.24 3.97 -0.53
CA ALA A 114 -13.10 3.61 0.30
C ALA A 114 -13.25 2.20 0.88
N CYS A 115 -12.14 1.49 1.01
CA CYS A 115 -12.09 0.18 1.65
C CYS A 115 -12.54 0.31 3.13
N PRO A 116 -13.53 -0.47 3.60
CA PRO A 116 -14.06 -0.31 4.97
C PRO A 116 -13.04 -0.61 6.07
N ALA A 117 -12.07 -1.50 5.80
CA ALA A 117 -10.95 -1.74 6.71
C ALA A 117 -9.99 -0.54 6.76
N CYS A 118 -9.73 0.11 5.61
CA CYS A 118 -8.95 1.36 5.59
C CYS A 118 -9.65 2.45 6.40
N GLU A 119 -10.94 2.68 6.16
CA GLU A 119 -11.72 3.69 6.90
C GLU A 119 -11.63 3.48 8.42
N ALA A 120 -11.76 2.23 8.89
CA ALA A 120 -11.63 1.92 10.31
C ALA A 120 -10.22 2.18 10.85
N THR A 121 -9.18 1.77 10.12
CA THR A 121 -7.78 2.02 10.53
C THR A 121 -7.40 3.50 10.51
N GLU A 122 -7.87 4.24 9.52
CA GLU A 122 -7.65 5.70 9.39
C GLU A 122 -8.39 6.46 10.48
N GLN A 123 -9.59 6.01 10.87
CA GLN A 123 -10.31 6.60 12.00
C GLN A 123 -9.57 6.36 13.32
N GLY A 124 -9.11 5.12 13.59
CA GLY A 124 -8.32 4.82 14.78
C GLY A 124 -6.98 5.60 14.83
N GLU A 125 -6.32 5.75 13.69
CA GLU A 125 -5.15 6.60 13.54
C GLU A 125 -5.45 8.08 13.86
N LEU A 126 -6.53 8.62 13.29
CA LEU A 126 -6.94 10.00 13.52
C LEU A 126 -7.28 10.26 14.98
N ASP A 127 -8.01 9.35 15.62
CA ASP A 127 -8.36 9.45 17.04
C ASP A 127 -7.11 9.44 17.92
N ALA A 128 -6.13 8.58 17.62
CA ALA A 128 -4.84 8.56 18.30
C ALA A 128 -4.07 9.87 18.11
N VAL A 129 -3.99 10.39 16.89
CA VAL A 129 -3.33 11.67 16.57
C VAL A 129 -3.98 12.82 17.33
N VAL A 130 -5.32 12.88 17.39
CA VAL A 130 -6.05 13.95 18.10
C VAL A 130 -5.80 13.85 19.61
N THR A 131 -5.89 12.66 20.19
CA THR A 131 -5.62 12.42 21.61
C THR A 131 -4.20 12.82 21.99
N LEU A 132 -3.19 12.40 21.21
CA LEU A 132 -1.79 12.73 21.45
C LEU A 132 -1.52 14.23 21.26
N ALA A 133 -2.02 14.85 20.19
CA ALA A 133 -1.86 16.29 19.97
C ALA A 133 -2.45 17.13 21.11
N THR A 134 -3.58 16.68 21.68
CA THR A 134 -4.23 17.35 22.81
C THR A 134 -3.47 17.09 24.12
N GLY A 135 -3.06 15.85 24.36
CA GLY A 135 -2.32 15.43 25.55
C GLY A 135 -0.94 16.06 25.66
N LEU A 136 -0.28 16.39 24.54
CA LEU A 136 1.04 17.05 24.53
C LEU A 136 1.05 18.47 25.10
N ASN A 137 -0.11 19.05 25.45
CA ASN A 137 -0.17 20.26 26.27
C ASN A 137 0.27 20.00 27.72
N GLU A 138 0.19 18.74 28.19
CA GLU A 138 0.64 18.32 29.52
C GLU A 138 2.15 18.03 29.52
N PRO A 139 2.93 18.59 30.47
CA PRO A 139 4.38 18.36 30.54
C PRO A 139 4.76 16.88 30.66
N GLU A 140 4.06 16.12 31.50
CA GLU A 140 4.31 14.69 31.71
C GLU A 140 4.19 13.86 30.40
N VAL A 141 3.27 14.24 29.51
CA VAL A 141 3.10 13.56 28.21
C VAL A 141 4.28 13.89 27.29
N ARG A 142 4.80 15.13 27.34
CA ARG A 142 5.99 15.54 26.57
C ARG A 142 7.25 14.83 27.06
N GLU A 143 7.42 14.73 28.39
CA GLU A 143 8.53 14.01 29.00
C GLU A 143 8.52 12.53 28.60
N LEU A 144 7.36 11.87 28.66
CA LEU A 144 7.23 10.48 28.24
C LEU A 144 7.48 10.29 26.73
N LEU A 145 7.01 11.23 25.89
CA LEU A 145 7.29 11.21 24.44
C LEU A 145 8.81 11.24 24.17
N LEU A 146 9.54 12.13 24.83
CA LEU A 146 10.98 12.30 24.66
C LEU A 146 11.81 11.15 25.25
N ALA A 147 11.31 10.51 26.31
CA ALA A 147 11.96 9.34 26.91
C ALA A 147 11.78 8.06 26.08
N GLY A 148 10.77 8.01 25.21
CA GLY A 148 10.41 6.84 24.42
C GLY A 148 10.86 6.88 22.96
N ASP A 149 10.21 6.05 22.14
CA ASP A 149 10.49 5.97 20.71
C ASP A 149 9.88 7.10 19.85
N GLY A 150 9.10 7.97 20.48
CA GLY A 150 8.52 9.12 19.80
C GLY A 150 7.54 8.75 18.68
N PHE A 151 7.62 9.48 17.58
CA PHE A 151 6.79 9.29 16.40
C PHE A 151 7.63 8.89 15.19
N CYS A 152 7.04 8.09 14.30
CA CYS A 152 7.50 8.06 12.92
C CYS A 152 7.20 9.41 12.26
N LEU A 153 7.88 9.70 11.17
CA LEU A 153 7.80 10.97 10.48
C LEU A 153 6.37 11.31 10.02
N THR A 154 5.64 10.34 9.44
CA THR A 154 4.26 10.52 8.99
C THR A 154 3.34 10.96 10.11
N HIS A 155 3.35 10.24 11.25
CA HIS A 155 2.50 10.56 12.38
C HIS A 155 2.99 11.77 13.17
N GLY A 156 4.30 11.96 13.27
CA GLY A 156 4.91 13.15 13.87
C GLY A 156 4.44 14.40 13.14
N ARG A 157 4.44 14.41 11.81
CA ARG A 157 3.86 15.50 11.01
C ARG A 157 2.35 15.67 11.25
N ALA A 158 1.58 14.58 11.28
CA ALA A 158 0.14 14.67 11.55
C ALA A 158 -0.16 15.31 12.92
N VAL A 159 0.65 15.01 13.94
CA VAL A 159 0.57 15.63 15.27
C VAL A 159 1.05 17.08 15.22
N LEU A 160 2.18 17.39 14.55
CA LEU A 160 2.70 18.75 14.34
C LEU A 160 1.63 19.69 13.78
N GLU A 161 0.87 19.24 12.77
CA GLU A 161 -0.22 20.00 12.12
C GLU A 161 -1.39 20.32 13.06
N ARG A 162 -1.47 19.71 14.25
CA ARG A 162 -2.57 19.86 15.22
C ARG A 162 -2.14 20.46 16.55
N THR A 163 -0.84 20.53 16.83
CA THR A 163 -0.29 21.07 18.08
C THR A 163 -0.05 22.59 18.03
N GLY A 164 0.13 23.19 19.21
CA GLY A 164 0.64 24.57 19.34
C GLY A 164 2.17 24.65 19.15
N PRO A 165 2.74 25.88 19.05
CA PRO A 165 4.16 26.09 18.76
C PRO A 165 5.14 25.36 19.69
N GLU A 166 4.86 25.29 20.99
CA GLU A 166 5.73 24.63 21.97
C GLU A 166 5.84 23.12 21.71
N ALA A 167 4.69 22.42 21.68
CA ALA A 167 4.66 20.99 21.36
C ALA A 167 5.17 20.71 19.94
N ALA A 168 4.92 21.63 19.00
CA ALA A 168 5.44 21.50 17.64
C ALA A 168 6.98 21.56 17.59
N ARG A 169 7.61 22.45 18.37
CA ARG A 169 9.08 22.49 18.51
C ARG A 169 9.63 21.20 19.11
N VAL A 170 8.98 20.66 20.14
CA VAL A 170 9.38 19.40 20.79
C VAL A 170 9.37 18.24 19.79
N ILE A 171 8.26 18.06 19.06
CA ILE A 171 8.14 16.97 18.08
C ILE A 171 9.14 17.14 16.94
N ALA A 172 9.28 18.35 16.38
CA ALA A 172 10.19 18.58 15.27
C ALA A 172 11.66 18.41 15.67
N GLY A 173 12.05 18.85 16.88
CA GLY A 173 13.39 18.62 17.43
C GLY A 173 13.68 17.14 17.63
N MET A 174 12.74 16.40 18.22
CA MET A 174 12.85 14.95 18.39
C MET A 174 12.99 14.22 17.03
N LEU A 175 12.22 14.60 16.02
CA LEU A 175 12.33 14.01 14.69
C LEU A 175 13.68 14.33 14.03
N ASP A 176 14.16 15.58 14.08
CA ASP A 176 15.46 15.96 13.53
C ASP A 176 16.63 15.22 14.20
N GLU A 177 16.59 15.12 15.53
CA GLU A 177 17.59 14.38 16.31
C GLU A 177 17.63 12.90 15.91
N ARG A 178 16.47 12.23 15.88
CA ARG A 178 16.40 10.79 15.54
C ARG A 178 16.80 10.51 14.09
N LEU A 179 16.41 11.38 13.15
CA LEU A 179 16.85 11.26 11.75
C LEU A 179 18.36 11.48 11.58
N GLY A 180 19.00 12.16 12.52
CA GLY A 180 20.43 12.45 12.50
C GLY A 180 21.32 11.48 13.27
N LYS A 181 20.73 10.51 13.99
CA LYS A 181 21.46 9.64 14.92
C LYS A 181 22.26 8.56 14.21
N ASP A 182 21.58 7.65 13.55
CA ASP A 182 22.16 6.52 12.80
C ASP A 182 21.15 6.02 11.74
N PRO A 183 21.58 5.28 10.71
CA PRO A 183 20.68 4.82 9.65
C PRO A 183 19.54 3.91 10.11
N VAL A 184 19.71 3.14 11.19
CA VAL A 184 18.65 2.25 11.72
C VAL A 184 17.56 3.08 12.37
N THR A 185 17.95 4.01 13.26
CA THR A 185 17.00 4.94 13.89
C THR A 185 16.30 5.80 12.84
N ALA A 186 17.05 6.32 11.85
CA ALA A 186 16.49 7.13 10.77
C ALA A 186 15.49 6.33 9.92
N ARG A 187 15.81 5.08 9.58
CA ARG A 187 14.90 4.16 8.89
C ARG A 187 13.58 4.02 9.65
N ASP A 188 13.64 3.72 10.93
CA ASP A 188 12.45 3.46 11.75
C ASP A 188 11.57 4.71 11.89
N VAL A 189 12.18 5.88 11.98
CA VAL A 189 11.46 7.16 11.93
C VAL A 189 10.85 7.42 10.55
N LEU A 190 11.61 7.25 9.46
CA LEU A 190 11.12 7.53 8.10
C LEU A 190 9.98 6.61 7.71
N ILE A 191 10.08 5.31 7.99
CA ILE A 191 9.11 4.31 7.56
C ILE A 191 7.94 4.20 8.55
N GLY A 192 8.22 4.24 9.85
CA GLY A 192 7.27 3.78 10.86
C GLY A 192 6.98 2.30 10.73
N VAL A 193 5.71 1.91 10.88
CA VAL A 193 5.29 0.52 10.66
C VAL A 193 4.43 0.41 9.40
N ASP A 194 4.89 -0.43 8.48
CA ASP A 194 4.13 -0.87 7.31
C ASP A 194 3.68 -2.33 7.54
N PRO A 195 2.39 -2.60 7.85
CA PRO A 195 1.89 -3.97 8.06
C PRO A 195 2.01 -4.86 6.83
N ASP A 196 2.20 -4.26 5.67
CA ASP A 196 2.06 -4.89 4.38
C ASP A 196 3.41 -5.16 3.70
N VAL A 197 4.49 -4.59 4.22
CA VAL A 197 5.85 -4.73 3.68
C VAL A 197 6.31 -6.19 3.60
N VAL A 198 6.05 -6.99 4.64
CA VAL A 198 6.44 -8.41 4.66
C VAL A 198 5.72 -9.20 3.57
N ARG A 199 4.45 -8.86 3.30
CA ARG A 199 3.63 -9.51 2.27
C ARG A 199 4.10 -9.12 0.87
N ARG A 200 4.36 -7.83 0.63
CA ARG A 200 4.92 -7.35 -0.65
C ARG A 200 6.28 -7.98 -0.94
N ARG A 201 7.14 -8.02 0.09
CA ARG A 201 8.45 -8.66 0.03
C ARG A 201 8.34 -10.15 -0.34
N ARG A 202 7.50 -10.94 0.34
CA ARG A 202 7.30 -12.37 0.01
C ARG A 202 6.77 -12.57 -1.42
N GLY A 203 5.90 -11.69 -1.90
CA GLY A 203 5.45 -11.69 -3.29
C GLY A 203 6.60 -11.46 -4.26
N ARG A 204 7.39 -10.40 -4.03
CA ARG A 204 8.61 -10.07 -4.79
C ARG A 204 9.61 -11.21 -4.82
N GLU A 205 10.05 -11.70 -3.66
CA GLU A 205 11.11 -12.72 -3.57
C GLU A 205 10.73 -14.02 -4.28
N ARG A 206 9.45 -14.40 -4.22
CA ARG A 206 8.98 -15.62 -4.90
C ARG A 206 8.90 -15.47 -6.42
N LEU A 207 8.51 -14.30 -6.92
CA LEU A 207 8.11 -14.14 -8.32
C LEU A 207 9.10 -13.34 -9.16
N ALA A 208 9.92 -12.49 -8.55
CA ALA A 208 10.70 -11.48 -9.26
C ALA A 208 11.68 -12.08 -10.27
N GLU A 209 12.41 -13.14 -9.92
CA GLU A 209 13.35 -13.76 -10.86
C GLU A 209 12.64 -14.28 -12.10
N GLY A 210 11.64 -15.16 -11.93
CA GLY A 210 10.87 -15.71 -13.05
C GLY A 210 10.19 -14.65 -13.91
N VAL A 211 9.62 -13.63 -13.28
CA VAL A 211 8.97 -12.49 -13.97
C VAL A 211 9.97 -11.67 -14.78
N LEU A 212 11.13 -11.33 -14.21
CA LEU A 212 12.13 -10.50 -14.88
C LEU A 212 12.85 -11.28 -16.00
N THR A 213 13.15 -12.56 -15.79
CA THR A 213 13.73 -13.43 -16.82
C THR A 213 12.76 -13.64 -17.99
N ALA A 214 11.46 -13.89 -17.71
CA ALA A 214 10.45 -14.04 -18.75
C ALA A 214 10.28 -12.75 -19.58
N GLU A 215 10.32 -11.59 -18.91
CA GLU A 215 10.27 -10.29 -19.57
C GLU A 215 11.50 -10.04 -20.46
N GLU A 216 12.70 -10.30 -19.97
CA GLU A 216 13.93 -10.17 -20.77
C GLU A 216 13.90 -11.10 -21.98
N SER A 217 13.49 -12.36 -21.77
CA SER A 217 13.35 -13.35 -22.84
C SER A 217 12.38 -12.88 -23.93
N ALA A 218 11.21 -12.34 -23.54
CA ALA A 218 10.24 -11.83 -24.51
C ALA A 218 10.80 -10.66 -25.33
N ARG A 219 11.53 -9.74 -24.68
CA ARG A 219 12.15 -8.57 -25.35
C ARG A 219 13.25 -8.97 -26.33
N LEU A 220 14.01 -10.01 -26.01
CA LEU A 220 15.07 -10.53 -26.89
C LEU A 220 14.50 -11.35 -28.05
N ALA A 221 13.36 -12.01 -27.86
CA ALA A 221 12.77 -12.88 -28.88
C ALA A 221 12.30 -12.11 -30.13
N ARG A 222 11.79 -10.87 -29.98
CA ARG A 222 11.31 -10.07 -31.12
C ARG A 222 11.16 -8.58 -30.79
N PRO A 223 11.21 -7.69 -31.81
CA PRO A 223 10.76 -6.30 -31.67
C PRO A 223 9.33 -6.27 -31.12
N LEU A 224 9.07 -5.43 -30.11
CA LEU A 224 7.78 -5.36 -29.40
C LEU A 224 7.38 -6.64 -28.65
N GLY A 225 8.35 -7.41 -28.15
CA GLY A 225 8.12 -8.53 -27.22
C GLY A 225 7.24 -8.18 -26.01
N ASP A 226 7.14 -6.90 -25.64
CA ASP A 226 6.21 -6.43 -24.60
C ASP A 226 4.72 -6.77 -24.92
N VAL A 227 4.34 -6.93 -26.20
CA VAL A 227 2.98 -7.36 -26.58
C VAL A 227 2.67 -8.78 -26.10
N ASP A 228 3.66 -9.70 -26.11
CA ASP A 228 3.44 -11.05 -25.57
C ASP A 228 3.24 -11.01 -24.07
N LEU A 229 3.99 -10.17 -23.38
CA LEU A 229 3.83 -9.99 -21.94
C LEU A 229 2.43 -9.50 -21.59
N VAL A 230 1.86 -8.60 -22.39
CA VAL A 230 0.49 -8.10 -22.21
C VAL A 230 -0.57 -9.16 -22.42
N LEU A 231 -0.42 -9.97 -23.47
CA LEU A 231 -1.46 -10.87 -23.93
C LEU A 231 -1.41 -12.23 -23.23
N ASP A 232 -0.23 -12.69 -22.84
CA ASP A 232 -0.02 -14.07 -22.37
C ASP A 232 0.10 -14.16 -20.85
N TRP A 233 0.32 -13.05 -20.13
CA TRP A 233 0.47 -13.09 -18.68
C TRP A 233 -0.88 -13.21 -17.97
N PRO A 234 -1.02 -14.09 -16.96
CA PRO A 234 -2.25 -14.31 -16.21
C PRO A 234 -2.51 -13.21 -15.16
N CYS A 235 -2.25 -11.94 -15.50
CA CYS A 235 -2.42 -10.82 -14.59
C CYS A 235 -2.74 -9.53 -15.35
N CYS A 236 -3.13 -8.49 -14.62
CA CYS A 236 -3.37 -7.18 -15.24
C CYS A 236 -2.07 -6.57 -15.78
N PRO A 237 -1.96 -6.24 -17.08
CA PRO A 237 -0.73 -5.72 -17.67
C PRO A 237 -0.30 -4.37 -17.06
N LEU A 238 -1.25 -3.52 -16.70
CA LEU A 238 -0.97 -2.22 -16.06
C LEU A 238 -0.38 -2.39 -14.65
N CYS A 239 -0.94 -3.29 -13.84
CA CYS A 239 -0.38 -3.64 -12.53
C CYS A 239 1.00 -4.29 -12.68
N ALA A 240 1.16 -5.19 -13.65
CA ALA A 240 2.41 -5.86 -13.94
C ALA A 240 3.50 -4.87 -14.35
N ALA A 241 3.21 -3.91 -15.24
CA ALA A 241 4.16 -2.87 -15.65
C ALA A 241 4.64 -2.03 -14.46
N ALA A 242 3.71 -1.60 -13.60
CA ALA A 242 4.02 -0.87 -12.37
C ALA A 242 4.99 -1.65 -11.47
N GLN A 243 4.66 -2.91 -11.18
CA GLN A 243 5.45 -3.73 -10.26
C GLN A 243 6.79 -4.17 -10.86
N ARG A 244 6.86 -4.51 -12.15
CA ARG A 244 8.12 -4.85 -12.82
C ARG A 244 9.16 -3.73 -12.71
N VAL A 245 8.74 -2.49 -12.94
CA VAL A 245 9.62 -1.32 -12.78
C VAL A 245 10.04 -1.13 -11.32
N GLU A 246 9.10 -1.30 -10.38
CA GLU A 246 9.41 -1.27 -8.95
C GLU A 246 10.48 -2.30 -8.58
N TRP A 247 10.31 -3.56 -9.00
CA TRP A 247 11.18 -4.67 -8.65
C TRP A 247 12.57 -4.49 -9.25
N ARG A 248 12.65 -4.09 -10.51
CA ARG A 248 13.93 -3.77 -11.16
C ARG A 248 14.67 -2.66 -10.44
N TYR A 249 13.98 -1.57 -10.15
CA TYR A 249 14.60 -0.40 -9.55
C TYR A 249 15.11 -0.71 -8.14
N LEU A 250 14.33 -1.41 -7.32
CA LEU A 250 14.77 -1.86 -6.00
C LEU A 250 15.94 -2.85 -6.10
N ARG A 251 15.86 -3.85 -6.99
CA ARG A 251 16.96 -4.82 -7.20
C ARG A 251 18.24 -4.13 -7.66
N TRP A 252 18.13 -3.19 -8.60
CA TRP A 252 19.24 -2.38 -9.06
C TRP A 252 19.84 -1.56 -7.92
N LEU A 253 19.01 -0.83 -7.14
CA LEU A 253 19.48 -0.04 -6.01
C LEU A 253 20.27 -0.88 -5.00
N VAL A 254 19.78 -2.07 -4.64
CA VAL A 254 20.45 -2.94 -3.68
C VAL A 254 21.73 -3.56 -4.26
N GLY A 255 21.76 -3.82 -5.57
CA GLY A 255 22.92 -4.39 -6.28
C GLY A 255 24.03 -3.39 -6.64
N LEU A 256 23.83 -2.08 -6.44
CA LEU A 256 24.85 -1.07 -6.77
C LEU A 256 26.12 -1.24 -5.90
N PRO A 257 27.32 -1.22 -6.51
CA PRO A 257 28.58 -1.13 -5.77
C PRO A 257 28.61 0.07 -4.83
N ALA A 258 29.28 -0.03 -3.68
CA ALA A 258 29.32 1.04 -2.68
C ALA A 258 29.84 2.40 -3.20
N ALA A 259 30.69 2.41 -4.22
CA ALA A 259 31.18 3.63 -4.87
C ALA A 259 30.09 4.31 -5.71
N GLU A 260 29.45 3.57 -6.64
CA GLU A 260 28.38 4.09 -7.51
C GLU A 260 27.11 4.45 -6.73
N ALA A 261 26.86 3.67 -5.68
CA ALA A 261 25.84 3.93 -4.69
C ALA A 261 25.88 5.35 -4.14
N GLY A 262 27.05 5.85 -3.72
CA GLY A 262 27.17 7.18 -3.13
C GLY A 262 26.74 8.30 -4.09
N GLU A 263 27.11 8.19 -5.36
CA GLU A 263 26.83 9.23 -6.37
C GLU A 263 25.37 9.21 -6.84
N LEU A 264 24.82 8.02 -7.12
CA LEU A 264 23.48 7.89 -7.70
C LEU A 264 22.36 7.96 -6.65
N ARG A 265 22.63 7.55 -5.41
CA ARG A 265 21.59 7.47 -4.36
C ARG A 265 21.23 8.81 -3.74
N GLY A 266 22.09 9.84 -3.90
CA GLY A 266 21.74 11.23 -3.59
C GLY A 266 20.63 11.83 -4.48
N ALA A 267 20.20 11.10 -5.51
CA ALA A 267 19.03 11.45 -6.34
C ALA A 267 17.84 10.49 -6.13
N ALA A 268 18.01 9.41 -5.35
CA ALA A 268 17.01 8.36 -5.17
C ALA A 268 16.06 8.68 -4.01
N THR A 269 15.26 9.75 -4.17
CA THR A 269 14.22 10.08 -3.19
C THR A 269 13.11 9.03 -3.21
N LEU A 270 12.88 8.34 -2.09
CA LEU A 270 11.83 7.33 -1.94
C LEU A 270 10.76 7.76 -0.93
N CYS A 271 9.50 7.41 -1.18
CA CYS A 271 8.44 7.52 -0.18
C CYS A 271 8.62 6.44 0.91
N THR A 272 7.87 6.58 2.00
CA THR A 272 7.92 5.64 3.13
C THR A 272 7.66 4.19 2.72
N THR A 273 6.71 3.95 1.81
CA THR A 273 6.40 2.60 1.29
C THR A 273 7.55 2.01 0.47
N HIS A 274 8.13 2.77 -0.46
CA HIS A 274 9.22 2.28 -1.29
C HIS A 274 10.54 2.18 -0.52
N LEU A 275 10.73 3.01 0.50
CA LEU A 275 11.83 2.86 1.44
C LEU A 275 11.66 1.57 2.26
N ALA A 276 10.46 1.27 2.77
CA ALA A 276 10.17 0.00 3.45
C ALA A 276 10.42 -1.21 2.56
N ASP A 277 10.03 -1.11 1.29
CA ASP A 277 10.27 -2.15 0.30
C ASP A 277 11.77 -2.36 0.02
N LEU A 278 12.54 -1.26 -0.06
CA LEU A 278 13.98 -1.32 -0.20
C LEU A 278 14.63 -1.98 1.02
N THR A 279 14.30 -1.52 2.24
CA THR A 279 14.93 -2.02 3.48
C THR A 279 14.49 -3.43 3.86
N SER A 280 13.41 -3.94 3.26
CA SER A 280 12.95 -5.31 3.47
C SER A 280 13.47 -6.29 2.43
N SER A 281 14.02 -5.82 1.31
CA SER A 281 14.48 -6.70 0.23
C SER A 281 15.69 -7.53 0.69
N ARG A 282 15.59 -8.87 0.63
CA ARG A 282 16.79 -9.72 0.73
C ARG A 282 17.37 -9.93 -0.66
N VAL A 283 18.68 -9.71 -0.82
CA VAL A 283 19.39 -10.15 -2.02
C VAL A 283 19.57 -11.66 -1.92
N THR A 284 18.63 -12.41 -2.46
CA THR A 284 18.78 -13.86 -2.65
C THR A 284 19.33 -14.13 -4.05
N THR A 285 20.50 -13.61 -4.40
CA THR A 285 21.14 -14.01 -5.66
C THR A 285 21.94 -15.29 -5.43
N GLY A 286 21.57 -16.32 -6.18
CA GLY A 286 22.09 -17.70 -6.10
C GLY A 286 23.54 -17.91 -6.51
N ASP A 287 24.39 -16.88 -6.48
CA ASP A 287 25.84 -17.00 -6.70
C ASP A 287 26.66 -16.36 -5.55
N MET A 288 26.00 -16.01 -4.44
CA MET A 288 26.65 -15.54 -3.21
C MET A 288 26.67 -16.64 -2.15
N ALA A 289 27.17 -17.84 -2.51
CA ALA A 289 27.31 -18.98 -1.58
C ALA A 289 28.30 -18.73 -0.40
N GLY A 290 28.71 -17.48 -0.14
CA GLY A 290 29.64 -17.14 0.93
C GLY A 290 29.40 -15.79 1.62
N VAL A 291 28.34 -15.05 1.31
CA VAL A 291 28.05 -13.78 2.02
C VAL A 291 26.74 -13.93 2.78
N GLU A 292 26.86 -14.32 4.06
CA GLU A 292 25.79 -14.07 5.02
C GLU A 292 25.61 -12.55 5.10
N LEU A 293 24.55 -12.04 4.46
CA LEU A 293 24.07 -10.70 4.75
C LEU A 293 23.47 -10.74 6.17
N THR A 294 24.33 -10.50 7.16
CA THR A 294 23.88 -10.05 8.48
C THR A 294 23.00 -8.81 8.30
N GLU A 295 22.14 -8.49 9.26
CA GLU A 295 21.34 -7.25 9.21
C GLU A 295 22.20 -6.01 8.90
N ASP A 296 23.46 -6.04 9.33
CA ASP A 296 24.48 -5.01 9.07
C ASP A 296 24.87 -4.88 7.58
N GLY A 297 24.95 -5.99 6.84
CA GLY A 297 25.34 -5.99 5.43
C GLY A 297 24.28 -5.38 4.50
N LEU A 298 23.00 -5.63 4.80
CA LEU A 298 21.89 -4.98 4.07
C LEU A 298 21.83 -3.48 4.43
N LEU A 299 22.01 -3.13 5.70
CA LEU A 299 22.03 -1.74 6.13
C LEU A 299 23.16 -0.95 5.47
N ALA A 300 24.33 -1.54 5.21
CA ALA A 300 25.38 -0.87 4.46
C ALA A 300 24.96 -0.54 3.01
N SER A 301 24.21 -1.43 2.35
CA SER A 301 23.76 -1.21 0.97
C SER A 301 22.58 -0.24 0.87
N VAL A 302 21.76 -0.06 1.91
CA VAL A 302 20.62 0.89 1.86
C VAL A 302 20.81 2.15 2.71
N GLY A 303 21.82 2.18 3.57
CA GLY A 303 22.10 3.24 4.54
C GLY A 303 22.23 4.61 3.92
N SER A 304 22.97 4.73 2.82
CA SER A 304 23.10 5.98 2.05
C SER A 304 21.77 6.53 1.51
N VAL A 305 20.82 5.67 1.10
CA VAL A 305 19.47 6.12 0.69
C VAL A 305 18.71 6.64 1.90
N ILE A 306 18.79 5.93 3.03
CA ILE A 306 18.14 6.33 4.29
C ILE A 306 18.71 7.67 4.78
N GLU A 307 20.02 7.82 4.79
CA GLU A 307 20.71 9.07 5.18
C GLU A 307 20.35 10.21 4.25
N HIS A 308 20.29 9.97 2.93
CA HIS A 308 19.89 10.97 1.96
C HIS A 308 18.45 11.44 2.22
N VAL A 309 17.49 10.52 2.26
CA VAL A 309 16.08 10.84 2.52
C VAL A 309 15.95 11.51 3.89
N GLY A 310 16.61 10.99 4.92
CA GLY A 310 16.68 11.58 6.25
C GLY A 310 17.21 13.02 6.23
N GLY A 311 18.30 13.28 5.50
CA GLY A 311 18.88 14.61 5.33
C GLY A 311 17.94 15.63 4.68
N LEU A 312 17.16 15.21 3.67
CA LEU A 312 16.13 16.05 3.06
C LEU A 312 15.07 16.46 4.09
N TRP A 313 14.58 15.50 4.87
CA TRP A 313 13.59 15.75 5.93
C TRP A 313 14.15 16.60 7.07
N ARG A 314 15.40 16.38 7.50
CA ARG A 314 16.07 17.20 8.51
C ARG A 314 16.21 18.64 8.08
N THR A 315 16.65 18.88 6.85
CA THR A 315 16.76 20.24 6.28
C THR A 315 15.41 20.98 6.33
N ASP A 316 14.34 20.26 6.05
CA ASP A 316 12.99 20.79 6.06
C ASP A 316 12.44 21.02 7.48
N LEU A 317 12.67 20.08 8.40
CA LEU A 317 12.35 20.22 9.83
C LEU A 317 13.12 21.37 10.49
N GLN A 318 14.40 21.56 10.18
CA GLN A 318 15.20 22.69 10.66
C GLN A 318 14.69 24.02 10.09
N THR A 319 14.24 24.01 8.84
CA THR A 319 13.58 25.19 8.24
C THR A 319 12.26 25.50 8.93
N PHE A 320 11.48 24.49 9.28
CA PHE A 320 10.29 24.63 10.10
C PHE A 320 10.62 25.18 11.50
N LEU A 321 11.60 24.61 12.21
CA LEU A 321 12.03 25.06 13.54
C LEU A 321 12.47 26.53 13.54
N ARG A 322 13.18 26.99 12.50
CA ARG A 322 13.56 28.40 12.33
C ARG A 322 12.37 29.33 12.10
N LYS A 323 11.30 28.84 11.46
CA LYS A 323 10.06 29.62 11.22
C LYS A 323 9.19 29.70 12.47
N VAL A 324 9.17 28.65 13.28
CA VAL A 324 8.41 28.60 14.55
C VAL A 324 9.25 29.25 15.67
N VAL A 325 9.47 30.56 15.55
CA VAL A 325 10.12 31.38 16.57
C VAL A 325 9.16 31.61 17.74
N ASP A 326 9.70 31.92 18.92
CA ASP A 326 8.92 32.38 20.06
C ASP A 326 8.01 33.55 19.67
N GLY A 327 6.71 33.40 19.95
CA GLY A 327 5.67 34.35 19.55
C GLY A 327 4.90 33.99 18.27
N SER A 328 5.25 32.91 17.57
CA SER A 328 4.47 32.42 16.43
C SER A 328 3.04 32.07 16.85
N SER A 329 2.04 32.50 16.06
CA SER A 329 0.66 32.07 16.31
C SER A 329 0.49 30.57 16.02
N ALA A 330 -0.45 29.93 16.71
CA ALA A 330 -0.78 28.53 16.44
C ALA A 330 -1.22 28.29 14.98
N GLY A 331 -1.88 29.28 14.36
CA GLY A 331 -2.24 29.22 12.94
C GLY A 331 -1.02 29.14 12.02
N ALA A 332 -0.04 30.04 12.22
CA ALA A 332 1.19 30.06 11.42
C ALA A 332 2.01 28.77 11.58
N SER A 333 2.12 28.25 12.81
CA SER A 333 2.79 26.97 13.09
C SER A 333 2.13 25.81 12.34
N ARG A 334 0.79 25.73 12.34
CA ARG A 334 0.06 24.67 11.63
C ARG A 334 0.21 24.76 10.11
N THR A 335 0.18 25.97 9.55
CA THR A 335 0.43 26.17 8.12
C THR A 335 1.84 25.72 7.75
N ALA A 336 2.86 26.15 8.52
CA ALA A 336 4.24 25.74 8.30
C ALA A 336 4.44 24.23 8.44
N ALA A 337 3.77 23.58 9.41
CA ALA A 337 3.81 22.13 9.59
C ALA A 337 3.20 21.39 8.38
N GLY A 338 2.14 21.95 7.80
CA GLY A 338 1.50 21.42 6.60
C GLY A 338 2.43 21.40 5.39
N ASP A 339 3.40 22.30 5.31
CA ASP A 339 4.38 22.39 4.20
C ASP A 339 5.52 21.37 4.32
N VAL A 340 5.71 20.78 5.52
CA VAL A 340 6.85 19.89 5.78
C VAL A 340 6.80 18.66 4.88
N GLY A 341 7.84 18.48 4.07
CA GLY A 341 8.06 17.39 3.13
C GLY A 341 7.17 17.39 1.89
N ARG A 342 6.40 18.44 1.62
CA ARG A 342 5.53 18.50 0.42
C ARG A 342 6.28 18.41 -0.90
N TRP A 343 7.54 18.86 -0.93
CA TRP A 343 8.37 18.88 -2.13
C TRP A 343 9.11 17.55 -2.38
N ILE A 344 9.11 16.64 -1.40
CA ILE A 344 9.80 15.36 -1.48
C ILE A 344 8.95 14.41 -2.33
N ARG A 345 9.30 14.30 -3.61
CA ARG A 345 8.66 13.38 -4.56
C ARG A 345 9.40 12.06 -4.60
N CYS A 346 8.65 10.96 -4.58
CA CYS A 346 9.23 9.63 -4.75
C CYS A 346 9.55 9.38 -6.22
N HIS A 347 10.83 9.23 -6.55
CA HIS A 347 11.28 8.93 -7.89
C HIS A 347 10.68 7.60 -8.41
N LEU A 348 10.56 6.61 -7.53
CA LEU A 348 10.00 5.30 -7.90
C LEU A 348 8.50 5.34 -8.18
N CYS A 349 7.74 6.21 -7.49
CA CYS A 349 6.34 6.47 -7.84
C CYS A 349 6.24 7.06 -9.25
N ASP A 350 7.08 8.06 -9.57
CA ASP A 350 7.07 8.69 -10.89
C ASP A 350 7.42 7.67 -12.01
N LEU A 351 8.43 6.80 -11.77
CA LEU A 351 8.79 5.72 -12.70
C LEU A 351 7.66 4.71 -12.89
N ARG A 352 6.97 4.35 -11.81
CA ARG A 352 5.82 3.43 -11.82
C ARG A 352 4.67 4.02 -12.65
N ASP A 353 4.31 5.27 -12.42
CA ASP A 353 3.23 5.95 -13.14
C ASP A 353 3.57 6.07 -14.64
N ALA A 354 4.82 6.41 -14.96
CA ALA A 354 5.30 6.45 -16.34
C ALA A 354 5.24 5.06 -17.02
N ALA A 355 5.48 3.98 -16.27
CA ALA A 355 5.37 2.62 -16.78
C ALA A 355 3.93 2.25 -17.10
N VAL A 356 2.99 2.57 -16.19
CA VAL A 356 1.55 2.35 -16.40
C VAL A 356 1.06 3.11 -17.64
N GLU A 357 1.52 4.35 -17.85
CA GLU A 357 1.09 5.15 -19.00
C GLU A 357 1.69 4.65 -20.33
N ARG A 358 2.93 4.15 -20.34
CA ARG A 358 3.48 3.46 -21.51
C ARG A 358 2.68 2.19 -21.83
N GLU A 359 2.36 1.41 -20.81
CA GLU A 359 1.59 0.18 -20.96
C GLU A 359 0.17 0.46 -21.48
N ARG A 360 -0.51 1.48 -20.94
CA ARG A 360 -1.82 1.91 -21.43
C ARG A 360 -1.81 2.25 -22.92
N ARG A 361 -0.78 2.97 -23.39
CA ARG A 361 -0.60 3.26 -24.82
C ARG A 361 -0.42 1.99 -25.65
N LEU A 362 0.35 1.02 -25.15
CA LEU A 362 0.51 -0.27 -25.81
C LEU A 362 -0.82 -1.02 -25.92
N LEU A 363 -1.63 -1.07 -24.85
CA LEU A 363 -2.95 -1.69 -24.86
C LEU A 363 -3.87 -1.08 -25.93
N THR A 364 -3.83 0.24 -26.11
CA THR A 364 -4.61 0.94 -27.15
C THR A 364 -4.18 0.51 -28.55
N LEU A 365 -2.87 0.38 -28.80
CA LEU A 365 -2.34 -0.07 -30.09
C LEU A 365 -2.69 -1.53 -30.37
N VAL A 366 -2.53 -2.41 -29.37
CA VAL A 366 -2.90 -3.83 -29.46
C VAL A 366 -4.38 -4.02 -29.76
N ALA A 367 -5.26 -3.22 -29.14
CA ALA A 367 -6.70 -3.28 -29.39
C ALA A 367 -7.11 -2.75 -30.78
N ALA A 368 -6.29 -1.90 -31.40
CA ALA A 368 -6.57 -1.31 -32.70
C ALA A 368 -6.09 -2.19 -33.87
N ASP A 369 -5.16 -3.12 -33.63
CA ASP A 369 -4.58 -3.98 -34.67
C ASP A 369 -5.30 -5.35 -34.72
N PRO A 370 -6.00 -5.67 -35.84
CA PRO A 370 -6.70 -6.94 -36.00
C PRO A 370 -5.81 -8.18 -35.86
N ALA A 371 -4.50 -8.07 -36.11
CA ALA A 371 -3.57 -9.19 -35.97
C ALA A 371 -3.53 -9.76 -34.53
N TYR A 372 -3.92 -8.97 -33.53
CA TYR A 372 -3.98 -9.40 -32.13
C TYR A 372 -5.39 -9.78 -31.66
N GLY A 373 -6.42 -9.69 -32.51
CA GLY A 373 -7.82 -9.86 -32.10
C GLY A 373 -8.11 -11.22 -31.43
N GLU A 374 -7.62 -12.31 -32.04
CA GLU A 374 -7.79 -13.67 -31.49
C GLU A 374 -7.06 -13.83 -30.16
N ARG A 375 -5.80 -13.38 -30.09
CA ARG A 375 -4.99 -13.46 -28.85
C ARG A 375 -5.59 -12.62 -27.73
N LEU A 376 -6.11 -11.43 -28.05
CA LEU A 376 -6.79 -10.55 -27.11
C LEU A 376 -8.01 -11.25 -26.48
N GLY A 377 -8.77 -12.03 -27.26
CA GLY A 377 -9.89 -12.83 -26.73
C GLY A 377 -9.48 -13.87 -25.68
N HIS A 378 -8.22 -14.32 -25.71
CA HIS A 378 -7.66 -15.29 -24.76
C HIS A 378 -6.88 -14.63 -23.62
N ALA A 379 -6.54 -13.35 -23.73
CA ALA A 379 -5.77 -12.64 -22.72
C ALA A 379 -6.50 -12.57 -21.37
N HIS A 380 -5.72 -12.42 -20.30
CA HIS A 380 -6.25 -12.21 -18.95
C HIS A 380 -7.07 -10.92 -18.85
N GLY A 381 -6.59 -9.84 -19.48
CA GLY A 381 -7.25 -8.54 -19.45
C GLY A 381 -6.69 -7.60 -18.38
N VAL A 382 -7.27 -6.41 -18.32
CA VAL A 382 -7.03 -5.44 -17.24
C VAL A 382 -7.88 -5.79 -16.02
N CYS A 383 -7.42 -5.47 -14.80
CA CYS A 383 -8.21 -5.70 -13.60
C CYS A 383 -9.37 -4.69 -13.49
N LEU A 384 -10.38 -5.02 -12.67
CA LEU A 384 -11.52 -4.17 -12.37
C LEU A 384 -11.09 -2.78 -11.88
N ARG A 385 -10.12 -2.70 -10.94
CA ARG A 385 -9.62 -1.41 -10.44
C ARG A 385 -9.15 -0.50 -11.59
N HIS A 386 -8.37 -1.03 -12.53
CA HIS A 386 -7.91 -0.25 -13.68
C HIS A 386 -9.03 0.04 -14.69
N GLY A 387 -10.00 -0.87 -14.84
CA GLY A 387 -11.15 -0.65 -15.71
C GLY A 387 -12.15 0.39 -15.22
N LEU A 388 -12.26 0.58 -13.91
CA LEU A 388 -13.08 1.62 -13.31
C LEU A 388 -12.36 2.98 -13.23
N ALA A 389 -11.03 2.98 -13.14
CA ALA A 389 -10.23 4.19 -12.92
C ALA A 389 -9.97 5.05 -14.18
N GLY A 390 -10.25 4.55 -15.39
CA GLY A 390 -9.93 5.31 -16.59
C GLY A 390 -10.51 4.77 -17.88
N GLU A 391 -10.22 5.49 -18.96
CA GLU A 391 -10.64 5.10 -20.29
C GLU A 391 -9.79 3.91 -20.78
N LEU A 392 -10.50 2.88 -21.25
CA LEU A 392 -9.95 1.71 -21.90
C LEU A 392 -10.49 1.66 -23.32
N ALA A 393 -9.69 1.14 -24.25
CA ALA A 393 -10.21 0.83 -25.58
C ALA A 393 -11.40 -0.14 -25.49
N PRO A 394 -12.41 -0.03 -26.36
CA PRO A 394 -13.63 -0.83 -26.28
C PRO A 394 -13.39 -2.33 -26.17
N ALA A 395 -12.40 -2.87 -26.89
CA ALA A 395 -12.05 -4.29 -26.84
C ALA A 395 -11.62 -4.75 -25.44
N TRP A 396 -10.79 -3.97 -24.74
CA TRP A 396 -10.38 -4.27 -23.36
C TRP A 396 -11.53 -4.15 -22.36
N ARG A 397 -12.43 -3.18 -22.56
CA ARG A 397 -13.63 -3.05 -21.72
C ARG A 397 -14.57 -4.24 -21.90
N HIS A 398 -14.76 -4.69 -23.13
CA HIS A 398 -15.56 -5.88 -23.43
C HIS A 398 -14.95 -7.14 -22.80
N LEU A 399 -13.64 -7.34 -22.96
CA LEU A 399 -12.92 -8.45 -22.34
C LEU A 399 -13.05 -8.41 -20.81
N LEU A 400 -12.82 -7.27 -20.17
CA LEU A 400 -12.98 -7.11 -18.72
C LEU A 400 -14.41 -7.49 -18.28
N ALA A 401 -15.44 -6.99 -18.96
CA ALA A 401 -16.83 -7.32 -18.63
C ALA A 401 -17.10 -8.83 -18.75
N ALA A 402 -16.61 -9.48 -19.80
CA ALA A 402 -16.73 -10.93 -19.98
C ALA A 402 -16.00 -11.71 -18.86
N ARG A 403 -14.77 -11.31 -18.52
CA ARG A 403 -13.96 -11.95 -17.45
C ARG A 403 -14.60 -11.78 -16.07
N ILE A 404 -15.12 -10.60 -15.76
CA ILE A 404 -15.82 -10.34 -14.49
C ILE A 404 -17.17 -11.07 -14.44
N GLY A 405 -17.90 -11.15 -15.55
CA GLY A 405 -19.11 -11.95 -15.65
C GLY A 405 -18.87 -13.43 -15.40
N LEU A 406 -17.83 -14.00 -16.03
CA LEU A 406 -17.42 -15.39 -15.80
C LEU A 406 -16.98 -15.61 -14.34
N LEU A 407 -16.15 -14.72 -13.79
CA LEU A 407 -15.74 -14.76 -12.39
C LEU A 407 -16.96 -14.77 -11.45
N SER A 408 -17.95 -13.89 -11.69
CA SER A 408 -19.17 -13.83 -10.89
C SER A 408 -19.91 -15.17 -10.91
N TYR A 409 -20.11 -15.75 -12.09
CA TYR A 409 -20.77 -17.05 -12.24
C TYR A 409 -20.03 -18.16 -11.47
N GLU A 410 -18.71 -18.24 -11.62
CA GLU A 410 -17.90 -19.29 -11.00
C GLU A 410 -17.86 -19.17 -9.48
N VAL A 411 -17.82 -17.94 -8.94
CA VAL A 411 -17.87 -17.71 -7.50
C VAL A 411 -19.26 -18.03 -6.94
N ASP A 412 -20.33 -17.65 -7.64
CA ASP A 412 -21.71 -18.00 -7.27
C ASP A 412 -21.91 -19.52 -7.26
N GLU A 413 -21.37 -20.22 -8.27
CA GLU A 413 -21.43 -21.68 -8.35
C GLU A 413 -20.63 -22.34 -7.23
N ALA A 414 -19.45 -21.81 -6.90
CA ALA A 414 -18.65 -22.28 -5.77
C ALA A 414 -19.35 -22.05 -4.42
N GLU A 415 -20.09 -20.95 -4.26
CA GLU A 415 -20.91 -20.67 -3.08
C GLU A 415 -22.07 -21.66 -2.97
N ARG A 416 -22.81 -21.88 -4.08
CA ARG A 416 -23.90 -22.86 -4.15
C ARG A 416 -23.45 -24.28 -3.81
N LYS A 417 -22.32 -24.74 -4.39
CA LYS A 417 -21.76 -26.07 -4.12
C LYS A 417 -21.10 -26.23 -2.75
N ALA A 418 -20.80 -25.11 -2.07
CA ALA A 418 -20.37 -25.14 -0.68
C ALA A 418 -21.54 -25.35 0.30
N ALA A 419 -22.78 -25.09 -0.13
CA ALA A 419 -23.97 -25.30 0.68
C ALA A 419 -24.21 -26.79 0.96
N TRP A 420 -24.86 -27.07 2.09
CA TRP A 420 -25.10 -28.44 2.58
C TRP A 420 -25.97 -29.26 1.63
N GLU A 421 -26.90 -28.59 0.95
CA GLU A 421 -27.87 -29.14 0.01
C GLU A 421 -27.21 -29.66 -1.28
N ALA A 422 -26.04 -29.13 -1.64
CA ALA A 422 -25.29 -29.49 -2.85
C ALA A 422 -24.12 -30.44 -2.57
N ARG A 423 -24.01 -31.03 -1.37
CA ARG A 423 -22.86 -31.88 -0.97
C ARG A 423 -22.68 -33.16 -1.79
N TRP A 424 -23.70 -33.58 -2.52
CA TRP A 424 -23.68 -34.75 -3.41
C TRP A 424 -23.16 -34.42 -4.81
N GLU A 425 -23.04 -33.15 -5.16
CA GLU A 425 -22.53 -32.72 -6.46
C GLU A 425 -21.01 -32.79 -6.54
N VAL A 426 -20.51 -33.03 -7.75
CA VAL A 426 -19.07 -33.01 -8.00
C VAL A 426 -18.54 -31.58 -7.88
N ARG A 427 -17.56 -31.41 -7.00
CA ARG A 427 -16.81 -30.17 -6.82
C ARG A 427 -15.66 -30.13 -7.84
N GLY A 428 -15.67 -29.13 -8.71
CA GLY A 428 -14.65 -28.91 -9.72
C GLY A 428 -13.71 -27.75 -9.39
N THR A 429 -13.08 -27.22 -10.44
CA THR A 429 -12.12 -26.11 -10.39
C THR A 429 -12.74 -24.80 -9.89
N GLU A 430 -14.06 -24.64 -9.98
CA GLU A 430 -14.79 -23.49 -9.45
C GLU A 430 -14.53 -23.29 -7.95
N MET A 431 -14.27 -24.36 -7.19
CA MET A 431 -14.01 -24.26 -5.75
C MET A 431 -12.72 -23.49 -5.42
N ALA A 432 -11.81 -23.38 -6.39
CA ALA A 432 -10.54 -22.65 -6.30
C ALA A 432 -10.59 -21.25 -6.95
N VAL A 433 -11.72 -20.82 -7.52
CA VAL A 433 -11.84 -19.53 -8.22
C VAL A 433 -11.42 -18.33 -7.36
N TRP A 434 -11.63 -18.41 -6.04
CA TRP A 434 -11.23 -17.38 -5.10
C TRP A 434 -9.72 -17.09 -5.11
N ARG A 435 -8.88 -18.03 -5.56
CA ARG A 435 -7.42 -17.84 -5.69
C ARG A 435 -7.06 -16.91 -6.85
N ARG A 436 -7.85 -16.91 -7.94
CA ARG A 436 -7.61 -16.05 -9.11
C ARG A 436 -8.40 -14.74 -9.09
N ALA A 437 -9.48 -14.67 -8.32
CA ALA A 437 -10.28 -13.46 -8.16
C ALA A 437 -9.42 -12.21 -7.84
N PRO A 438 -8.39 -12.26 -6.96
CA PRO A 438 -7.53 -11.12 -6.72
C PRO A 438 -6.86 -10.54 -7.96
N TYR A 439 -6.38 -11.36 -8.92
CA TYR A 439 -5.75 -10.85 -10.14
C TYR A 439 -6.72 -10.03 -11.00
N LEU A 440 -7.98 -10.49 -11.10
CA LEU A 440 -9.02 -9.82 -11.88
C LEU A 440 -9.62 -8.62 -11.17
N LEU A 441 -9.75 -8.64 -9.84
CA LEU A 441 -10.34 -7.53 -9.08
C LEU A 441 -9.32 -6.41 -8.83
N ASP A 442 -8.11 -6.78 -8.39
CA ASP A 442 -7.03 -5.85 -8.09
C ASP A 442 -5.66 -6.52 -8.30
N GLY A 443 -5.08 -6.36 -9.50
CA GLY A 443 -3.79 -6.95 -9.85
C GLY A 443 -2.60 -6.54 -8.96
N PHE A 444 -2.74 -5.58 -8.04
CA PHE A 444 -1.71 -5.29 -7.04
C PHE A 444 -1.70 -6.27 -5.85
N VAL A 445 -2.70 -7.14 -5.70
CA VAL A 445 -2.78 -8.08 -4.57
C VAL A 445 -1.66 -9.12 -4.67
N LEU A 446 -1.57 -9.84 -5.78
CA LEU A 446 -0.64 -10.96 -5.93
C LEU A 446 0.59 -10.62 -6.81
N GLY A 447 0.51 -9.53 -7.56
CA GLY A 447 1.55 -9.06 -8.45
C GLY A 447 1.61 -9.78 -9.80
N PRO A 448 2.63 -9.49 -10.64
CA PRO A 448 2.81 -10.17 -11.90
C PRO A 448 3.22 -11.62 -11.72
N VAL A 449 2.74 -12.47 -12.62
CA VAL A 449 3.09 -13.89 -12.69
C VAL A 449 3.52 -14.19 -14.13
N ALA A 450 4.65 -14.87 -14.29
CA ALA A 450 5.13 -15.29 -15.60
C ALA A 450 4.33 -16.51 -16.11
N PRO A 451 4.08 -16.62 -17.43
CA PRO A 451 3.44 -17.79 -18.04
C PRO A 451 4.19 -19.07 -17.69
N GLY A 452 3.45 -20.14 -17.41
CA GLY A 452 4.02 -21.46 -17.11
C GLY A 452 4.59 -21.61 -15.70
N MET A 453 4.61 -20.56 -14.87
CA MET A 453 4.80 -20.77 -13.44
C MET A 453 3.54 -21.45 -12.88
N PRO A 454 3.70 -22.52 -12.07
CA PRO A 454 2.55 -23.13 -11.42
C PRO A 454 1.80 -22.03 -10.67
N GLU A 455 0.48 -21.96 -10.86
CA GLU A 455 -0.39 -21.18 -9.98
C GLU A 455 -0.19 -21.77 -8.59
N GLY A 456 0.70 -21.16 -7.81
CA GLY A 456 1.43 -21.85 -6.75
C GLY A 456 0.55 -22.77 -5.93
N ASP A 457 1.03 -23.98 -5.68
CA ASP A 457 0.50 -24.89 -4.67
C ASP A 457 0.53 -24.13 -3.33
N GLY A 458 -0.55 -23.38 -3.08
CA GLY A 458 -0.73 -22.62 -1.86
C GLY A 458 -1.09 -23.60 -0.76
N ASP A 459 -0.05 -24.01 -0.02
CA ASP A 459 -0.19 -24.50 1.35
C ASP A 459 -0.84 -23.46 2.25
#